data_AF-A0A5N9HPZ4-F1
#
_entry.id   AF-A0A5N9HPZ4-F1
#
_cell.length_a   1.000
_cell.length_b   1.000
_cell.length_c   1.000
_cell.angle_alpha   90.00
_cell.angle_beta   90.00
_cell.angle_gamma   90.00
#
_symmetry.space_group_name_H-M   'P 1'
#
loop_
_entity.id
_entity.type
_entity.pdbx_description
1 polymer ?
#
loop_
_entity_poly.entity_id
_entity_poly.type
_entity_poly.pdbx_seq_one_letter_code
_entity_poly.pdbx_strand_id
1 'polypeptide(L)'
;MAKRRERRNPKRRSDALDIEQNYGRSRQGDGDHETIVSRSPVALPAEITVGELSEILEMSNVDTIKALMRLGVMATVNEVVEFDIAAKVAASFDVGVLRPKDREQSSAAIKVGIDDELTDENSVIRSPVITVLGHVDHGKTTLLDAIRGASVVDTEAGGITQSIGAYQVDKNGQLLTFIDTPGHAAFTQMRASGAQVTDIAVLVVAADDGVMPQTLEAIEHAKAAGVPMIVAINKVDAPGADIDRTNAQLAEHDIIVESYGGDTVAVPLSALTGDGIDDLLESLLLIAEISELKANPNRSGIGVVIESHMDRSRGAVASVLVRAGTVNSGDIVVAGTFRGRIKSMVNGFGDVVTEAGPSTPIEVLGLNGTPSAGDQFDVVTSDREARDLVTTRERLAGKRKETRAATTMAEVMRRVQQSGSKDLNVVVKTGNHGSIDAVQRAVEQVSNDEVQVKVLSAASGAINESDILLASASDAMVVGFETTVESGARRQAIAEGIAIRTYDIIYNLIDEVEEAARGLLEPERKTVITGHASILEVFPHGRREQIAGLRVTDGVLKRAGRMRVIRDGDEIFDGAITSMRHLKDSVRELTNNFEGGVMIDGFHEYQTGDVLEAYEIQVTRR
;
A
#
# COMPACT_ATOMS: atom_id res chain seq x y z
N MET A 1 13.04 12.38 -81.38
CA MET A 1 12.64 11.49 -82.50
C MET A 1 12.62 10.05 -82.01
N ALA A 2 11.60 9.30 -82.44
CA ALA A 2 11.48 7.83 -82.49
C ALA A 2 11.52 7.04 -81.16
N LYS A 3 10.40 6.47 -80.68
CA LYS A 3 9.72 5.23 -81.13
C LYS A 3 10.48 3.96 -80.67
N ARG A 4 9.89 2.90 -80.09
CA ARG A 4 8.50 2.45 -79.91
C ARG A 4 8.54 1.02 -79.30
N ARG A 5 7.39 0.58 -78.78
CA ARG A 5 6.82 -0.80 -78.79
C ARG A 5 6.74 -1.49 -77.43
N GLU A 6 5.68 -2.22 -77.06
CA GLU A 6 4.33 -2.48 -77.61
C GLU A 6 3.55 -3.20 -76.47
N ARG A 7 2.32 -2.76 -76.12
CA ARG A 7 1.00 -3.44 -76.33
C ARG A 7 0.73 -4.65 -75.41
N ARG A 8 -0.48 -4.97 -74.92
CA ARG A 8 -1.93 -4.64 -75.10
C ARG A 8 -2.65 -5.59 -74.10
N ASN A 9 -3.94 -5.55 -73.74
CA ASN A 9 -5.09 -4.64 -73.69
C ASN A 9 -6.29 -5.53 -73.25
N PRO A 10 -7.39 -4.99 -72.67
CA PRO A 10 -8.50 -5.73 -72.06
C PRO A 10 -9.77 -5.79 -72.94
N LYS A 11 -10.86 -6.40 -72.44
CA LYS A 11 -12.23 -6.47 -73.04
C LYS A 11 -13.20 -7.00 -71.94
N ARG A 12 -14.46 -6.59 -71.72
CA ARG A 12 -15.70 -6.33 -72.54
C ARG A 12 -16.71 -5.51 -71.67
N ARG A 13 -17.49 -4.52 -72.17
CA ARG A 13 -18.80 -4.48 -72.93
C ARG A 13 -20.02 -5.01 -72.15
N SER A 14 -21.24 -4.42 -72.15
CA SER A 14 -22.00 -3.64 -73.17
C SER A 14 -23.33 -3.03 -72.65
N ASP A 15 -23.73 -1.86 -73.18
CA ASP A 15 -25.03 -1.39 -73.78
C ASP A 15 -26.40 -1.62 -73.06
N ALA A 16 -27.49 -0.80 -73.12
CA ALA A 16 -27.81 0.54 -73.64
C ALA A 16 -29.31 0.92 -73.31
N LEU A 17 -29.68 2.21 -73.53
CA LEU A 17 -30.98 2.79 -74.00
C LEU A 17 -32.16 3.22 -73.07
N ASP A 18 -32.62 4.43 -73.41
CA ASP A 18 -34.00 4.99 -73.50
C ASP A 18 -34.65 5.90 -72.43
N ILE A 19 -35.26 6.96 -73.00
CA ILE A 19 -35.95 8.14 -72.46
C ILE A 19 -37.44 7.95 -72.72
N GLU A 20 -38.34 8.23 -71.77
CA GLU A 20 -39.64 8.88 -72.09
C GLU A 20 -40.44 9.42 -70.89
N GLN A 21 -41.20 10.46 -71.21
CA GLN A 21 -42.09 11.31 -70.42
C GLN A 21 -43.45 10.61 -70.16
N ASN A 22 -44.20 10.97 -69.11
CA ASN A 22 -45.50 11.67 -69.28
C ASN A 22 -46.30 12.01 -68.01
N TYR A 23 -47.11 13.05 -68.22
CA TYR A 23 -48.11 13.75 -67.42
C TYR A 23 -49.22 12.90 -66.76
N GLY A 24 -49.75 13.37 -65.62
CA GLY A 24 -51.02 12.87 -65.06
C GLY A 24 -51.55 13.58 -63.80
N ARG A 25 -52.50 14.50 -64.01
CA ARG A 25 -53.21 15.40 -63.09
C ARG A 25 -54.01 14.77 -61.92
N SER A 26 -54.09 15.56 -60.83
CA SER A 26 -55.25 15.82 -59.93
C SER A 26 -55.61 14.83 -58.81
N ARG A 27 -55.42 15.24 -57.55
CA ARG A 27 -56.51 15.74 -56.67
C ARG A 27 -56.00 16.30 -55.33
N GLN A 28 -56.47 17.51 -55.10
CA GLN A 28 -56.56 18.37 -53.93
C GLN A 28 -56.87 17.67 -52.59
N GLY A 29 -56.25 18.16 -51.52
CA GLY A 29 -56.60 17.87 -50.13
C GLY A 29 -55.56 18.46 -49.18
N ASP A 30 -55.74 19.73 -48.80
CA ASP A 30 -54.98 20.42 -47.77
C ASP A 30 -55.02 19.66 -46.42
N GLY A 31 -53.84 19.56 -45.81
CA GLY A 31 -53.65 19.20 -44.42
C GLY A 31 -52.25 19.69 -44.04
N ASP A 32 -52.19 20.85 -43.39
CA ASP A 32 -50.97 21.43 -42.84
C ASP A 32 -50.26 20.42 -41.92
N HIS A 33 -49.19 19.82 -42.43
CA HIS A 33 -48.13 19.29 -41.60
C HIS A 33 -46.95 20.25 -41.73
N GLU A 34 -46.66 20.99 -40.67
CA GLU A 34 -45.35 21.59 -40.45
C GLU A 34 -44.29 20.54 -40.74
N THR A 35 -43.57 20.72 -41.84
CA THR A 35 -42.40 19.95 -42.20
C THR A 35 -41.39 20.07 -41.07
N ILE A 36 -41.32 19.07 -40.20
CA ILE A 36 -40.19 18.87 -39.30
C ILE A 36 -38.99 18.61 -40.22
N VAL A 37 -38.15 19.63 -40.40
CA VAL A 37 -36.87 19.49 -41.10
C VAL A 37 -35.98 18.62 -40.20
N SER A 38 -35.99 17.31 -40.42
CA SER A 38 -35.05 16.41 -39.74
C SER A 38 -33.64 16.77 -40.20
N ARG A 39 -32.82 17.34 -39.29
CA ARG A 39 -31.41 17.65 -39.59
C ARG A 39 -30.68 16.34 -39.91
N SER A 40 -29.82 16.38 -40.92
CA SER A 40 -29.03 15.21 -41.31
C SER A 40 -28.11 14.78 -40.16
N PRO A 41 -27.89 13.48 -39.95
CA PRO A 41 -27.06 13.02 -38.84
C PRO A 41 -25.63 13.55 -38.94
N VAL A 42 -25.09 14.00 -37.82
CA VAL A 42 -23.74 14.58 -37.74
C VAL A 42 -22.77 13.58 -37.10
N ALA A 43 -21.55 13.50 -37.61
CA ALA A 43 -20.51 12.64 -37.06
C ALA A 43 -19.74 13.37 -35.96
N LEU A 44 -19.76 12.83 -34.73
CA LEU A 44 -18.99 13.36 -33.61
C LEU A 44 -17.77 12.47 -33.34
N PRO A 45 -16.60 13.03 -32.98
CA PRO A 45 -15.46 12.27 -32.48
C PRO A 45 -15.71 11.74 -31.05
N ALA A 46 -14.80 10.88 -30.56
CA ALA A 46 -14.93 10.29 -29.22
C ALA A 46 -14.86 11.33 -28.07
N GLU A 47 -14.13 12.41 -28.30
CA GLU A 47 -13.99 13.56 -27.40
C GLU A 47 -14.02 14.83 -28.25
N ILE A 48 -14.74 15.86 -27.81
CA ILE A 48 -14.91 17.13 -28.53
C ILE A 48 -14.96 18.29 -27.54
N THR A 49 -14.41 19.46 -27.89
CA THR A 49 -14.59 20.64 -27.04
C THR A 49 -16.01 21.20 -27.15
N VAL A 50 -16.51 21.87 -26.10
CA VAL A 50 -17.85 22.49 -26.13
C VAL A 50 -17.98 23.50 -27.28
N GLY A 51 -16.92 24.24 -27.59
CA GLY A 51 -16.85 25.15 -28.74
C GLY A 51 -17.01 24.42 -30.07
N GLU A 52 -16.21 23.38 -30.32
CA GLU A 52 -16.33 22.58 -31.56
C GLU A 52 -17.69 21.88 -31.65
N LEU A 53 -18.24 21.39 -30.53
CA LEU A 53 -19.56 20.79 -30.49
C LEU A 53 -20.65 21.79 -30.89
N SER A 54 -20.55 23.03 -30.40
CA SER A 54 -21.50 24.08 -30.78
C SER A 54 -21.42 24.45 -32.25
N GLU A 55 -20.21 24.48 -32.83
CA GLU A 55 -20.00 24.71 -34.27
C GLU A 55 -20.59 23.57 -35.11
N ILE A 56 -20.34 22.32 -34.72
CA ILE A 56 -20.82 21.12 -35.43
C ILE A 56 -22.35 21.00 -35.36
N LEU A 57 -22.97 21.39 -34.25
CA LEU A 57 -24.44 21.39 -34.09
C LEU A 57 -25.11 22.66 -34.65
N GLU A 58 -24.32 23.62 -35.17
CA GLU A 58 -24.76 24.94 -35.63
C GLU A 58 -25.54 25.72 -34.55
N MET A 59 -25.12 25.59 -33.29
CA MET A 59 -25.72 26.24 -32.12
C MET A 59 -24.79 27.30 -31.53
N SER A 60 -25.33 28.22 -30.74
CA SER A 60 -24.48 29.13 -29.97
C SER A 60 -23.77 28.39 -28.84
N ASN A 61 -22.55 28.82 -28.49
CA ASN A 61 -21.81 28.27 -27.36
C ASN A 61 -22.63 28.38 -26.06
N VAL A 62 -23.41 29.45 -25.92
CA VAL A 62 -24.28 29.69 -24.75
C VAL A 62 -25.39 28.65 -24.65
N ASP A 63 -26.01 28.28 -25.77
CA ASP A 63 -27.11 27.29 -25.76
C ASP A 63 -26.60 25.87 -25.56
N THR A 64 -25.42 25.56 -26.09
CA THR A 64 -24.72 24.28 -25.87
C THR A 64 -24.33 24.11 -24.40
N ILE A 65 -23.80 25.16 -23.77
CA ILE A 65 -23.50 25.17 -22.33
C ILE A 65 -24.77 25.01 -21.49
N LYS A 66 -25.88 25.69 -21.85
CA LYS A 66 -27.16 25.51 -21.14
C LYS A 66 -27.69 24.07 -21.25
N ALA A 67 -27.52 23.42 -22.39
CA ALA A 67 -27.91 22.03 -22.58
C ALA A 67 -27.06 21.08 -21.72
N LEU A 68 -25.74 21.31 -21.64
CA LEU A 68 -24.84 20.58 -20.73
C LEU A 68 -25.24 20.77 -19.27
N MET A 69 -25.58 21.99 -18.85
CA MET A 69 -26.03 22.29 -17.48
C MET A 69 -27.33 21.55 -17.13
N ARG A 70 -28.28 21.41 -18.07
CA ARG A 70 -29.50 20.62 -17.87
C ARG A 70 -29.23 19.12 -17.68
N LEU A 71 -28.11 18.64 -18.23
CA LEU A 71 -27.63 17.26 -18.04
C LEU A 71 -26.73 17.11 -16.81
N GLY A 72 -26.60 18.16 -15.99
CA GLY A 72 -25.79 18.16 -14.76
C GLY A 72 -24.29 18.36 -14.99
N VAL A 73 -23.87 18.72 -16.20
CA VAL A 73 -22.47 18.94 -16.56
C VAL A 73 -22.21 20.44 -16.65
N MET A 74 -21.41 20.98 -15.73
CA MET A 74 -20.92 22.37 -15.83
C MET A 74 -19.63 22.37 -16.64
N ALA A 75 -19.66 22.98 -17.82
CA ALA A 75 -18.49 23.07 -18.69
C ALA A 75 -18.34 24.45 -19.35
N THR A 76 -17.10 24.88 -19.56
CA THR A 76 -16.75 26.11 -20.30
C THR A 76 -16.48 25.82 -21.79
N VAL A 77 -16.40 26.86 -22.63
CA VAL A 77 -16.27 26.72 -24.10
C VAL A 77 -15.07 25.86 -24.53
N ASN A 78 -13.98 25.90 -23.78
CA ASN A 78 -12.73 25.20 -24.10
C ASN A 78 -12.62 23.82 -23.42
N GLU A 79 -13.61 23.43 -22.62
CA GLU A 79 -13.59 22.12 -21.96
C GLU A 79 -14.02 21.01 -22.91
N VAL A 80 -13.43 19.83 -22.70
CA VAL A 80 -13.66 18.64 -23.53
C VAL A 80 -14.79 17.83 -22.92
N VAL A 81 -15.73 17.39 -23.76
CA VAL A 81 -16.84 16.52 -23.41
C VAL A 81 -16.75 15.20 -24.17
N GLU A 82 -17.05 14.10 -23.47
CA GLU A 82 -17.06 12.75 -24.05
C GLU A 82 -18.28 12.55 -24.98
N PHE A 83 -18.14 11.64 -25.95
CA PHE A 83 -19.16 11.35 -26.97
C PHE A 83 -20.56 11.12 -26.39
N ASP A 84 -20.69 10.38 -25.29
CA ASP A 84 -22.01 10.06 -24.71
C ASP A 84 -22.74 11.31 -24.19
N ILE A 85 -21.99 12.29 -23.66
CA ILE A 85 -22.53 13.57 -23.20
C ILE A 85 -22.84 14.45 -24.41
N ALA A 86 -21.90 14.55 -25.35
CA ALA A 86 -22.06 15.30 -26.59
C ALA A 86 -23.25 14.81 -27.43
N ALA A 87 -23.47 13.49 -27.48
CA ALA A 87 -24.59 12.86 -28.17
C ALA A 87 -25.94 13.15 -27.49
N LYS A 88 -25.98 13.19 -26.16
CA LYS A 88 -27.19 13.61 -25.42
C LYS A 88 -27.52 15.08 -25.64
N VAL A 89 -26.49 15.94 -25.71
CA VAL A 89 -26.66 17.35 -26.06
C VAL A 89 -27.19 17.49 -27.48
N ALA A 90 -26.61 16.81 -28.46
CA ALA A 90 -27.09 16.79 -29.83
C ALA A 90 -28.55 16.28 -29.95
N ALA A 91 -28.90 15.24 -29.20
CA ALA A 91 -30.26 14.73 -29.13
C ALA A 91 -31.25 15.74 -28.53
N SER A 92 -30.82 16.58 -27.59
CA SER A 92 -31.66 17.65 -27.03
C SER A 92 -32.00 18.77 -28.04
N PHE A 93 -31.29 18.81 -29.17
CA PHE A 93 -31.52 19.72 -30.29
C PHE A 93 -32.07 18.99 -31.53
N ASP A 94 -32.59 17.77 -31.37
CA ASP A 94 -33.11 16.91 -32.46
C ASP A 94 -32.09 16.64 -33.58
N VAL A 95 -30.79 16.66 -33.26
CA VAL A 95 -29.71 16.28 -34.18
C VAL A 95 -29.32 14.83 -33.94
N GLY A 96 -29.55 13.98 -34.93
CA GLY A 96 -29.07 12.59 -34.90
C GLY A 96 -27.54 12.55 -34.95
N VAL A 97 -26.91 11.69 -34.15
CA VAL A 97 -25.45 11.52 -34.14
C VAL A 97 -25.08 10.16 -34.69
N LEU A 98 -24.16 10.16 -35.66
CA LEU A 98 -23.48 8.95 -36.09
C LEU A 98 -22.32 8.69 -35.14
N ARG A 99 -22.33 7.54 -34.46
CA ARG A 99 -21.16 7.10 -33.70
C ARG A 99 -19.96 7.11 -34.65
N PRO A 100 -18.80 7.63 -34.23
CA PRO A 100 -17.59 7.40 -34.99
C PRO A 100 -17.51 5.89 -35.16
N LYS A 101 -17.43 5.43 -36.43
CA LYS A 101 -17.01 4.06 -36.67
C LYS A 101 -15.66 4.00 -35.99
N ASP A 102 -15.58 3.27 -34.89
CA ASP A 102 -14.32 2.80 -34.38
C ASP A 102 -13.60 2.29 -35.62
N ARG A 103 -12.54 3.00 -36.03
CA ARG A 103 -11.54 2.34 -36.86
C ARG A 103 -11.33 1.03 -36.12
N GLU A 104 -11.48 -0.08 -36.82
CA GLU A 104 -11.01 -1.39 -36.41
C GLU A 104 -9.50 -1.27 -36.12
N GLN A 105 -9.14 -0.56 -35.05
CA GLN A 105 -8.02 -0.87 -34.20
C GLN A 105 -8.46 -2.20 -33.63
N SER A 106 -7.97 -3.24 -34.30
CA SER A 106 -7.70 -4.56 -33.75
C SER A 106 -8.51 -4.84 -32.50
N SER A 107 -9.48 -5.75 -32.62
CA SER A 107 -10.14 -6.48 -31.54
C SER A 107 -9.13 -7.24 -30.64
N ALA A 108 -8.23 -6.48 -30.05
CA ALA A 108 -7.30 -6.78 -28.97
C ALA A 108 -7.53 -5.73 -27.85
N ALA A 109 -8.73 -5.14 -27.81
CA ALA A 109 -9.25 -4.49 -26.62
C ALA A 109 -9.54 -5.60 -25.59
N ILE A 110 -8.54 -5.83 -24.75
CA ILE A 110 -8.70 -5.89 -23.29
C ILE A 110 -9.92 -6.71 -22.85
N LYS A 111 -9.76 -8.03 -22.86
CA LYS A 111 -10.48 -8.90 -21.94
C LYS A 111 -9.62 -9.10 -20.71
N VAL A 112 -10.11 -8.48 -19.65
CA VAL A 112 -9.70 -8.63 -18.27
C VAL A 112 -10.10 -10.04 -17.82
N GLY A 113 -9.12 -10.80 -17.32
CA GLY A 113 -9.32 -12.00 -16.49
C GLY A 113 -10.08 -13.15 -17.13
N ILE A 114 -9.35 -14.20 -17.50
CA ILE A 114 -9.63 -15.64 -17.31
C ILE A 114 -8.53 -16.37 -18.10
N ASP A 115 -7.91 -17.38 -17.49
CA ASP A 115 -6.78 -18.16 -18.03
C ASP A 115 -7.05 -18.86 -19.38
N ASP A 116 -8.32 -18.94 -19.80
CA ASP A 116 -8.77 -19.64 -21.01
C ASP A 116 -8.25 -19.05 -22.34
N GLU A 117 -7.82 -17.78 -22.41
CA GLU A 117 -7.23 -17.19 -23.64
C GLU A 117 -5.68 -17.32 -23.71
N LEU A 118 -5.04 -17.90 -22.67
CA LEU A 118 -3.61 -18.18 -22.67
C LEU A 118 -3.27 -19.56 -23.23
N THR A 119 -4.27 -20.43 -23.32
CA THR A 119 -4.17 -21.79 -23.85
C THR A 119 -4.72 -21.89 -25.27
N ASP A 120 -3.92 -22.43 -26.18
CA ASP A 120 -4.33 -22.86 -27.52
C ASP A 120 -3.94 -24.33 -27.79
N GLU A 121 -4.10 -24.80 -29.02
CA GLU A 121 -3.73 -26.16 -29.43
C GLU A 121 -2.23 -26.49 -29.21
N ASN A 122 -1.37 -25.48 -29.06
CA ASN A 122 0.06 -25.64 -28.80
C ASN A 122 0.40 -25.53 -27.30
N SER A 123 -0.59 -25.53 -26.42
CA SER A 123 -0.35 -25.48 -24.97
C SER A 123 0.33 -26.75 -24.49
N VAL A 124 1.37 -26.58 -23.69
CA VAL A 124 2.05 -27.67 -23.01
C VAL A 124 1.78 -27.58 -21.51
N ILE A 125 1.95 -28.72 -20.82
CA ILE A 125 1.91 -28.76 -19.36
C ILE A 125 3.04 -27.86 -18.84
N ARG A 126 2.71 -26.95 -17.92
CA ARG A 126 3.66 -26.04 -17.28
C ARG A 126 3.85 -26.37 -15.82
N SER A 127 4.97 -25.92 -15.26
CA SER A 127 5.23 -25.99 -13.82
C SER A 127 4.21 -25.18 -13.01
N PRO A 128 3.77 -25.68 -11.85
CA PRO A 128 2.90 -24.93 -10.95
C PRO A 128 3.68 -23.78 -10.31
N VAL A 129 2.98 -22.66 -10.15
CA VAL A 129 3.45 -21.50 -9.37
C VAL A 129 2.80 -21.55 -8.00
N ILE A 130 3.62 -21.61 -6.96
CA ILE A 130 3.22 -21.93 -5.60
C ILE A 130 3.56 -20.76 -4.70
N THR A 131 2.60 -20.25 -3.94
CA THR A 131 2.88 -19.24 -2.90
C THR A 131 2.84 -19.87 -1.52
N VAL A 132 3.73 -19.46 -0.63
CA VAL A 132 3.73 -19.88 0.76
C VAL A 132 3.18 -18.75 1.63
N LEU A 133 2.09 -19.05 2.34
CA LEU A 133 1.34 -18.13 3.18
C LEU A 133 1.32 -18.63 4.63
N GLY A 134 1.02 -17.75 5.59
CA GLY A 134 0.91 -18.12 7.01
C GLY A 134 1.35 -17.01 7.96
N HIS A 135 1.20 -17.25 9.26
CA HIS A 135 1.57 -16.31 10.32
C HIS A 135 3.09 -16.12 10.45
N VAL A 136 3.51 -14.99 11.03
CA VAL A 136 4.90 -14.76 11.46
C VAL A 136 5.32 -15.90 12.42
N ASP A 137 6.60 -16.29 12.36
CA ASP A 137 7.20 -17.37 13.18
C ASP A 137 6.63 -18.78 13.03
N HIS A 138 5.74 -19.02 12.06
CA HIS A 138 5.32 -20.36 11.67
C HIS A 138 6.35 -21.12 10.81
N GLY A 139 7.51 -20.51 10.53
CA GLY A 139 8.63 -21.16 9.83
C GLY A 139 8.48 -21.22 8.31
N LYS A 140 7.79 -20.26 7.67
CA LYS A 140 7.68 -20.14 6.20
C LYS A 140 9.05 -20.04 5.52
N THR A 141 9.89 -19.11 5.99
CA THR A 141 11.24 -18.89 5.47
C THR A 141 12.10 -20.14 5.68
N THR A 142 12.03 -20.75 6.86
CA THR A 142 12.74 -22.01 7.16
C THR A 142 12.31 -23.15 6.23
N LEU A 143 11.02 -23.26 5.94
CA LEU A 143 10.49 -24.25 4.99
C LEU A 143 11.02 -24.00 3.58
N LEU A 144 11.00 -22.75 3.12
CA LEU A 144 11.49 -22.37 1.81
C LEU A 144 13.01 -22.57 1.68
N ASP A 145 13.78 -22.32 2.73
CA ASP A 145 15.22 -22.60 2.78
C ASP A 145 15.52 -24.09 2.70
N ALA A 146 14.77 -24.90 3.47
CA ALA A 146 14.90 -26.34 3.44
C ALA A 146 14.55 -26.92 2.07
N ILE A 147 13.53 -26.37 1.39
CA ILE A 147 13.17 -26.72 0.00
C ILE A 147 14.24 -26.26 -1.00
N ARG A 148 14.84 -25.08 -0.79
CA ARG A 148 15.89 -24.53 -1.66
C ARG A 148 17.22 -25.28 -1.54
N GLY A 149 17.45 -25.99 -0.42
CA GLY A 149 18.71 -26.67 -0.14
C GLY A 149 19.85 -25.72 0.27
N ALA A 150 19.54 -24.49 0.70
CA ALA A 150 20.47 -23.47 1.14
C ALA A 150 19.91 -22.70 2.35
N SER A 151 20.71 -22.41 3.38
CA SER A 151 20.27 -21.53 4.49
C SER A 151 20.46 -20.06 4.09
N VAL A 152 19.34 -19.36 3.89
CA VAL A 152 19.29 -17.91 3.69
C VAL A 152 19.02 -17.21 5.03
N VAL A 153 18.38 -17.91 5.98
CA VAL A 153 18.08 -17.45 7.36
C VAL A 153 19.32 -16.93 8.10
N ASP A 154 20.52 -17.44 7.82
CA ASP A 154 21.77 -16.97 8.44
C ASP A 154 22.34 -15.68 7.80
N THR A 155 21.89 -15.32 6.60
CA THR A 155 22.39 -14.18 5.82
C THR A 155 21.46 -12.97 5.79
N GLU A 156 20.16 -13.13 6.05
CA GLU A 156 19.21 -12.02 6.13
C GLU A 156 19.10 -11.44 7.55
N ALA A 157 19.14 -10.11 7.65
CA ALA A 157 19.12 -9.42 8.93
C ALA A 157 17.79 -9.66 9.66
N GLY A 158 17.84 -10.36 10.81
CA GLY A 158 16.65 -10.60 11.64
C GLY A 158 15.87 -11.88 11.31
N GLY A 159 16.37 -12.76 10.44
CA GLY A 159 15.78 -14.09 10.21
C GLY A 159 14.44 -14.09 9.47
N ILE A 160 14.13 -13.04 8.72
CA ILE A 160 12.91 -12.88 7.91
C ILE A 160 13.26 -12.79 6.41
N THR A 161 12.42 -13.35 5.53
CA THR A 161 12.61 -13.21 4.08
C THR A 161 12.45 -11.76 3.63
N GLN A 162 13.47 -11.18 3.01
CA GLN A 162 13.45 -9.78 2.51
C GLN A 162 13.94 -9.61 1.05
N SER A 163 14.58 -10.61 0.43
CA SER A 163 15.14 -10.48 -0.93
C SER A 163 14.74 -11.59 -1.91
N ILE A 164 14.46 -11.18 -3.17
CA ILE A 164 14.01 -11.94 -4.35
C ILE A 164 13.08 -13.12 -4.01
N GLY A 165 11.78 -12.84 -3.98
CA GLY A 165 10.76 -13.78 -3.55
C GLY A 165 10.35 -14.84 -4.57
N ALA A 166 11.21 -15.32 -5.50
CA ALA A 166 10.82 -16.46 -6.34
C ALA A 166 11.98 -17.32 -6.87
N TYR A 167 11.83 -18.64 -6.86
CA TYR A 167 12.83 -19.61 -7.33
C TYR A 167 12.16 -20.90 -7.85
N GLN A 168 12.92 -21.74 -8.57
CA GLN A 168 12.42 -23.03 -9.08
C GLN A 168 13.18 -24.20 -8.45
N VAL A 169 12.48 -25.26 -8.07
CA VAL A 169 13.07 -26.50 -7.55
C VAL A 169 12.72 -27.65 -8.46
N ASP A 170 13.70 -28.51 -8.74
CA ASP A 170 13.51 -29.75 -9.49
C ASP A 170 13.18 -30.90 -8.53
N LYS A 171 12.03 -31.53 -8.74
CA LYS A 171 11.63 -32.78 -8.12
C LYS A 171 11.37 -33.80 -9.22
N ASN A 172 12.25 -34.80 -9.33
CA ASN A 172 12.13 -35.91 -10.28
C ASN A 172 11.99 -35.50 -11.76
N GLY A 173 12.58 -34.38 -12.16
CA GLY A 173 12.50 -33.84 -13.53
C GLY A 173 11.29 -32.94 -13.79
N GLN A 174 10.46 -32.69 -12.77
CA GLN A 174 9.37 -31.71 -12.80
C GLN A 174 9.78 -30.49 -11.97
N LEU A 175 9.68 -29.30 -12.57
CA LEU A 175 10.01 -28.04 -11.90
C LEU A 175 8.80 -27.51 -11.12
N LEU A 176 9.04 -27.01 -9.92
CA LEU A 176 8.09 -26.33 -9.04
C LEU A 176 8.56 -24.90 -8.82
N THR A 177 7.72 -23.91 -9.12
CA THR A 177 8.07 -22.50 -8.93
C THR A 177 7.50 -22.00 -7.61
N PHE A 178 8.36 -21.58 -6.69
CA PHE A 178 7.95 -21.00 -5.41
C PHE A 178 8.00 -19.48 -5.46
N ILE A 179 6.99 -18.83 -4.90
CA ILE A 179 6.96 -17.40 -4.59
C ILE A 179 6.96 -17.23 -3.07
N ASP A 180 8.07 -16.71 -2.54
CA ASP A 180 8.20 -16.31 -1.15
C ASP A 180 7.55 -14.94 -0.95
N THR A 181 6.45 -14.90 -0.20
CA THR A 181 5.79 -13.66 0.17
C THR A 181 6.08 -13.33 1.63
N PRO A 182 6.50 -12.09 1.96
CA PRO A 182 6.72 -11.70 3.35
C PRO A 182 5.45 -11.86 4.21
N GLY A 183 5.60 -12.45 5.39
CA GLY A 183 4.47 -12.75 6.29
C GLY A 183 3.91 -11.56 7.11
N HIS A 184 4.49 -10.37 7.02
CA HIS A 184 4.11 -9.23 7.85
C HIS A 184 2.79 -8.59 7.40
N ALA A 185 2.00 -8.09 8.35
CA ALA A 185 0.72 -7.40 8.09
C ALA A 185 0.87 -6.19 7.17
N ALA A 186 2.01 -5.47 7.24
CA ALA A 186 2.29 -4.34 6.35
C ALA A 186 2.41 -4.73 4.86
N PHE A 187 2.64 -6.01 4.54
CA PHE A 187 2.85 -6.52 3.19
C PHE A 187 1.60 -7.18 2.58
N THR A 188 0.39 -6.85 3.05
CA THR A 188 -0.88 -7.37 2.50
C THR A 188 -1.02 -7.18 0.98
N GLN A 189 -0.50 -6.10 0.40
CA GLN A 189 -0.52 -5.94 -1.07
C GLN A 189 0.36 -6.96 -1.79
N MET A 190 1.55 -7.26 -1.26
CA MET A 190 2.42 -8.29 -1.86
C MET A 190 1.81 -9.68 -1.73
N ARG A 191 1.12 -9.98 -0.62
CA ARG A 191 0.34 -11.22 -0.46
C ARG A 191 -0.84 -11.31 -1.43
N ALA A 192 -1.59 -10.22 -1.60
CA ALA A 192 -2.70 -10.16 -2.55
C ALA A 192 -2.23 -10.30 -4.02
N SER A 193 -1.09 -9.69 -4.36
CA SER A 193 -0.46 -9.85 -5.68
C SER A 193 0.10 -11.25 -5.89
N GLY A 194 0.72 -11.86 -4.86
CA GLY A 194 1.17 -13.25 -4.91
C GLY A 194 0.03 -14.23 -5.15
N ALA A 195 -1.05 -14.13 -4.37
CA ALA A 195 -2.21 -15.03 -4.46
C ALA A 195 -2.93 -14.98 -5.82
N GLN A 196 -2.95 -13.84 -6.51
CA GLN A 196 -3.56 -13.73 -7.85
C GLN A 196 -2.70 -14.35 -8.96
N VAL A 197 -1.43 -14.59 -8.70
CA VAL A 197 -0.44 -15.01 -9.69
C VAL A 197 -0.13 -16.51 -9.58
N THR A 198 -0.52 -17.12 -8.47
CA THR A 198 -0.22 -18.52 -8.15
C THR A 198 -1.32 -19.49 -8.53
N ASP A 199 -0.88 -20.70 -8.88
CA ASP A 199 -1.73 -21.82 -9.23
C ASP A 199 -2.11 -22.64 -7.97
N ILE A 200 -1.26 -22.64 -6.94
CA ILE A 200 -1.46 -23.38 -5.69
C ILE A 200 -0.97 -22.52 -4.51
N ALA A 201 -1.67 -22.56 -3.37
CA ALA A 201 -1.25 -21.91 -2.13
C ALA A 201 -0.86 -22.95 -1.08
N VAL A 202 0.28 -22.77 -0.42
CA VAL A 202 0.69 -23.55 0.75
C VAL A 202 0.48 -22.71 2.01
N LEU A 203 -0.43 -23.14 2.87
CA LEU A 203 -0.71 -22.50 4.15
C LEU A 203 0.14 -23.16 5.25
N VAL A 204 1.12 -22.44 5.77
CA VAL A 204 1.99 -22.90 6.86
C VAL A 204 1.37 -22.57 8.22
N VAL A 205 1.08 -23.60 8.99
CA VAL A 205 0.52 -23.49 10.34
C VAL A 205 1.43 -24.25 11.30
N ALA A 206 1.92 -23.59 12.35
CA ALA A 206 2.76 -24.26 13.32
C ALA A 206 1.90 -25.13 14.26
N ALA A 207 2.35 -26.36 14.53
CA ALA A 207 1.60 -27.33 15.33
C ALA A 207 1.53 -26.96 16.83
N ASP A 208 2.45 -26.12 17.31
CA ASP A 208 2.48 -25.62 18.69
C ASP A 208 1.54 -24.42 18.91
N ASP A 209 1.46 -23.53 17.92
CA ASP A 209 0.64 -22.32 17.97
C ASP A 209 -0.81 -22.54 17.48
N GLY A 210 -0.97 -23.24 16.35
CA GLY A 210 -2.24 -23.42 15.67
C GLY A 210 -2.65 -22.25 14.78
N VAL A 211 -3.96 -22.07 14.57
CA VAL A 211 -4.50 -21.02 13.68
C VAL A 211 -4.45 -19.64 14.35
N MET A 212 -3.81 -18.68 13.68
CA MET A 212 -3.62 -17.30 14.14
C MET A 212 -4.32 -16.29 13.21
N PRO A 213 -4.52 -15.02 13.62
CA PRO A 213 -5.25 -14.03 12.80
C PRO A 213 -4.69 -13.81 11.38
N GLN A 214 -3.37 -13.86 11.20
CA GLN A 214 -2.75 -13.76 9.85
C GLN A 214 -2.95 -15.03 9.01
N THR A 215 -3.10 -16.18 9.66
CA THR A 215 -3.49 -17.44 8.99
C THR A 215 -4.90 -17.31 8.42
N LEU A 216 -5.83 -16.68 9.16
CA LEU A 216 -7.18 -16.40 8.68
C LEU A 216 -7.18 -15.47 7.47
N GLU A 217 -6.40 -14.39 7.54
CA GLU A 217 -6.23 -13.47 6.41
C GLU A 217 -5.70 -14.21 5.16
N ALA A 218 -4.71 -15.10 5.34
CA ALA A 218 -4.17 -15.91 4.27
C ALA A 218 -5.22 -16.87 3.66
N ILE A 219 -6.04 -17.51 4.49
CA ILE A 219 -7.15 -18.37 4.06
C ILE A 219 -8.15 -17.56 3.23
N GLU A 220 -8.53 -16.37 3.69
CA GLU A 220 -9.46 -15.48 2.97
C GLU A 220 -8.90 -15.08 1.60
N HIS A 221 -7.63 -14.70 1.51
CA HIS A 221 -6.99 -14.34 0.22
C HIS A 221 -6.96 -15.52 -0.75
N ALA A 222 -6.60 -16.71 -0.29
CA ALA A 222 -6.56 -17.91 -1.12
C ALA A 222 -7.97 -18.31 -1.61
N LYS A 223 -8.97 -18.28 -0.72
CA LYS A 223 -10.38 -18.54 -1.07
C LYS A 223 -10.93 -17.51 -2.05
N ALA A 224 -10.63 -16.21 -1.85
CA ALA A 224 -11.07 -15.14 -2.73
C ALA A 224 -10.41 -15.22 -4.12
N ALA A 225 -9.17 -15.72 -4.20
CA ALA A 225 -8.47 -15.96 -5.46
C ALA A 225 -8.92 -17.26 -6.16
N GLY A 226 -9.66 -18.15 -5.48
CA GLY A 226 -10.09 -19.43 -6.03
C GLY A 226 -8.95 -20.43 -6.23
N VAL A 227 -7.85 -20.28 -5.49
CA VAL A 227 -6.63 -21.08 -5.64
C VAL A 227 -6.70 -22.31 -4.72
N PRO A 228 -6.46 -23.54 -5.24
CA PRO A 228 -6.32 -24.75 -4.42
C PRO A 228 -5.28 -24.57 -3.32
N MET A 229 -5.58 -25.05 -2.11
CA MET A 229 -4.68 -24.92 -0.96
C MET A 229 -4.22 -26.25 -0.39
N ILE A 230 -2.96 -26.30 0.03
CA ILE A 230 -2.37 -27.37 0.84
C ILE A 230 -2.00 -26.77 2.18
N VAL A 231 -2.30 -27.47 3.27
CA VAL A 231 -1.87 -27.08 4.61
C VAL A 231 -0.57 -27.78 4.97
N ALA A 232 0.48 -27.03 5.24
CA ALA A 232 1.73 -27.52 5.80
C ALA A 232 1.72 -27.30 7.32
N ILE A 233 1.54 -28.38 8.09
CA ILE A 233 1.55 -28.32 9.55
C ILE A 233 3.01 -28.46 10.01
N ASN A 234 3.63 -27.31 10.30
CA ASN A 234 5.06 -27.21 10.60
C ASN A 234 5.37 -27.39 12.10
N LYS A 235 6.65 -27.56 12.46
CA LYS A 235 7.16 -27.72 13.83
C LYS A 235 6.63 -28.96 14.55
N VAL A 236 6.44 -30.08 13.84
CA VAL A 236 6.03 -31.36 14.47
C VAL A 236 7.08 -31.94 15.43
N ASP A 237 8.32 -31.45 15.35
CA ASP A 237 9.42 -31.77 16.25
C ASP A 237 9.34 -31.02 17.60
N ALA A 238 8.52 -29.97 17.69
CA ALA A 238 8.39 -29.18 18.91
C ALA A 238 7.71 -29.99 20.03
N PRO A 239 8.15 -29.87 21.30
CA PRO A 239 7.58 -30.65 22.41
C PRO A 239 6.11 -30.30 22.72
N GLY A 240 5.59 -29.18 22.19
CA GLY A 240 4.20 -28.75 22.32
C GLY A 240 3.37 -28.97 21.05
N ALA A 241 3.89 -29.68 20.04
CA ALA A 241 3.20 -29.89 18.77
C ALA A 241 1.92 -30.72 18.93
N ASP A 242 0.79 -30.18 18.47
CA ASP A 242 -0.51 -30.84 18.47
C ASP A 242 -1.19 -30.69 17.10
N ILE A 243 -1.06 -31.74 16.29
CA ILE A 243 -1.61 -31.80 14.93
C ILE A 243 -3.14 -31.87 14.97
N ASP A 244 -3.71 -32.62 15.93
CA ASP A 244 -5.16 -32.81 16.04
C ASP A 244 -5.85 -31.51 16.44
N ARG A 245 -5.28 -30.76 17.38
CA ARG A 245 -5.76 -29.42 17.73
C ARG A 245 -5.71 -28.47 16.53
N THR A 246 -4.62 -28.49 15.76
CA THR A 246 -4.47 -27.63 14.58
C THR A 246 -5.53 -27.96 13.52
N ASN A 247 -5.76 -29.25 13.25
CA ASN A 247 -6.81 -29.72 12.33
C ASN A 247 -8.22 -29.32 12.79
N ALA A 248 -8.51 -29.42 14.10
CA ALA A 248 -9.79 -28.98 14.65
C ALA A 248 -10.01 -27.47 14.45
N GLN A 249 -8.98 -26.65 14.68
CA GLN A 249 -9.06 -25.20 14.46
C GLN A 249 -9.22 -24.84 12.98
N LEU A 250 -8.55 -25.56 12.06
CA LEU A 250 -8.75 -25.37 10.62
C LEU A 250 -10.19 -25.67 10.20
N ALA A 251 -10.79 -26.73 10.76
CA ALA A 251 -12.18 -27.09 10.49
C ALA A 251 -13.17 -26.02 10.97
N GLU A 252 -12.89 -25.30 12.06
CA GLU A 252 -13.69 -24.15 12.51
C GLU A 252 -13.70 -22.99 11.51
N HIS A 253 -12.73 -22.93 10.60
CA HIS A 253 -12.58 -21.91 9.57
C HIS A 253 -12.87 -22.43 8.15
N ASP A 254 -13.72 -23.44 8.05
CA ASP A 254 -14.15 -24.09 6.81
C ASP A 254 -12.97 -24.63 5.97
N ILE A 255 -11.91 -25.10 6.64
CA ILE A 255 -10.83 -25.87 6.02
C ILE A 255 -10.87 -27.28 6.58
N ILE A 256 -11.54 -28.18 5.84
CA ILE A 256 -11.70 -29.57 6.26
C ILE A 256 -10.58 -30.39 5.61
N VAL A 257 -9.72 -30.96 6.45
CA VAL A 257 -8.60 -31.77 6.00
C VAL A 257 -9.06 -33.18 5.56
N GLU A 258 -8.30 -33.84 4.69
CA GLU A 258 -8.63 -35.18 4.17
C GLU A 258 -8.90 -36.23 5.26
N SER A 259 -8.16 -36.18 6.37
CA SER A 259 -8.35 -37.09 7.51
C SER A 259 -9.71 -36.94 8.20
N TYR A 260 -10.38 -35.80 8.01
CA TYR A 260 -11.73 -35.51 8.50
C TYR A 260 -12.79 -35.65 7.39
N GLY A 261 -12.41 -36.17 6.22
CA GLY A 261 -13.29 -36.38 5.06
C GLY A 261 -13.48 -35.14 4.19
N GLY A 262 -12.60 -34.14 4.29
CA GLY A 262 -12.59 -32.96 3.43
C GLY A 262 -11.74 -33.13 2.17
N ASP A 263 -11.52 -32.02 1.49
CA ASP A 263 -10.80 -31.89 0.21
C ASP A 263 -9.42 -31.24 0.35
N THR A 264 -9.10 -30.69 1.52
CA THR A 264 -7.82 -30.01 1.76
C THR A 264 -6.76 -31.01 2.19
N VAL A 265 -5.67 -31.11 1.41
CA VAL A 265 -4.50 -31.93 1.76
C VAL A 265 -3.76 -31.25 2.93
N ALA A 266 -3.49 -32.02 3.98
CA ALA A 266 -2.71 -31.54 5.13
C ALA A 266 -1.47 -32.42 5.33
N VAL A 267 -0.29 -31.81 5.23
CA VAL A 267 1.01 -32.48 5.34
C VAL A 267 1.69 -32.06 6.64
N PRO A 268 1.84 -32.96 7.63
CA PRO A 268 2.65 -32.70 8.81
C PRO A 268 4.14 -32.75 8.45
N LEU A 269 4.90 -31.72 8.82
CA LEU A 269 6.31 -31.61 8.49
C LEU A 269 7.12 -30.85 9.55
N SER A 270 8.45 -31.00 9.48
CA SER A 270 9.40 -30.23 10.26
C SER A 270 10.40 -29.56 9.31
N ALA A 271 10.24 -28.25 9.11
CA ALA A 271 11.15 -27.46 8.29
C ALA A 271 12.60 -27.47 8.83
N LEU A 272 12.79 -27.69 10.13
CA LEU A 272 14.11 -27.72 10.76
C LEU A 272 14.86 -29.04 10.49
N THR A 273 14.15 -30.17 10.59
CA THR A 273 14.75 -31.50 10.41
C THR A 273 14.70 -31.98 8.95
N GLY A 274 13.84 -31.36 8.14
CA GLY A 274 13.55 -31.76 6.76
C GLY A 274 12.50 -32.86 6.63
N ASP A 275 11.95 -33.36 7.75
CA ASP A 275 10.93 -34.40 7.75
C ASP A 275 9.62 -33.91 7.12
N GLY A 276 8.98 -34.72 6.27
CA GLY A 276 7.73 -34.39 5.57
C GLY A 276 7.81 -33.38 4.42
N ILE A 277 8.99 -32.79 4.14
CA ILE A 277 9.15 -31.88 2.99
C ILE A 277 8.97 -32.62 1.66
N ASP A 278 9.47 -33.85 1.59
CA ASP A 278 9.34 -34.66 0.37
C ASP A 278 7.87 -34.94 0.04
N ASP A 279 7.09 -35.30 1.06
CA ASP A 279 5.64 -35.54 0.98
C ASP A 279 4.87 -34.28 0.55
N LEU A 280 5.31 -33.10 1.02
CA LEU A 280 4.75 -31.82 0.59
C LEU A 280 5.00 -31.57 -0.91
N LEU A 281 6.22 -31.80 -1.40
CA LEU A 281 6.55 -31.63 -2.81
C LEU A 281 5.80 -32.61 -3.71
N GLU A 282 5.65 -33.87 -3.27
CA GLU A 282 4.85 -34.86 -4.00
C GLU A 282 3.36 -34.48 -4.05
N SER A 283 2.81 -33.99 -2.94
CA SER A 283 1.42 -33.50 -2.87
C SER A 283 1.20 -32.31 -3.80
N LEU A 284 2.16 -31.38 -3.87
CA LEU A 284 2.10 -30.23 -4.78
C LEU A 284 2.11 -30.65 -6.25
N LEU A 285 2.94 -31.62 -6.62
CA LEU A 285 2.96 -32.18 -7.97
C LEU A 285 1.65 -32.85 -8.33
N LEU A 286 1.08 -33.63 -7.40
CA LEU A 286 -0.19 -34.31 -7.62
C LEU A 286 -1.35 -33.31 -7.86
N ILE A 287 -1.43 -32.25 -7.06
CA ILE A 287 -2.45 -31.21 -7.27
C ILE A 287 -2.23 -30.51 -8.62
N ALA A 288 -0.99 -30.20 -8.99
CA ALA A 288 -0.69 -29.58 -10.27
C ALA A 288 -1.11 -30.46 -11.46
N GLU A 289 -0.94 -31.78 -11.37
CA GLU A 289 -1.40 -32.73 -12.39
C GLU A 289 -2.93 -32.76 -12.50
N ILE A 290 -3.65 -32.76 -11.36
CA ILE A 290 -5.11 -32.71 -11.32
C ILE A 290 -5.64 -31.38 -11.89
N SER A 291 -4.95 -30.28 -11.64
CA SER A 291 -5.30 -28.95 -12.16
C SER A 291 -5.01 -28.76 -13.65
N GLU A 292 -4.37 -29.72 -14.32
CA GLU A 292 -4.00 -29.68 -15.75
C GLU A 292 -3.41 -28.34 -16.21
N LEU A 293 -2.46 -27.79 -15.44
CA LEU A 293 -1.89 -26.46 -15.70
C LEU A 293 -1.20 -26.40 -17.07
N LYS A 294 -1.70 -25.54 -17.95
CA LYS A 294 -1.24 -25.40 -19.33
C LYS A 294 -0.79 -23.97 -19.64
N ALA A 295 0.22 -23.82 -20.49
CA ALA A 295 0.53 -22.56 -21.17
C ALA A 295 1.12 -22.82 -22.55
N ASN A 296 0.93 -21.86 -23.46
CA ASN A 296 1.60 -21.88 -24.75
C ASN A 296 2.97 -21.15 -24.68
N PRO A 297 4.10 -21.84 -24.91
CA PRO A 297 5.43 -21.22 -24.95
C PRO A 297 5.73 -20.51 -26.29
N ASN A 298 5.02 -20.85 -27.38
CA ASN A 298 5.31 -20.36 -28.74
C ASN A 298 4.82 -18.92 -29.02
N ARG A 299 4.28 -18.22 -28.02
CA ARG A 299 3.78 -16.84 -28.14
C ARG A 299 4.75 -15.85 -27.51
N SER A 300 4.52 -14.56 -27.78
CA SER A 300 5.25 -13.49 -27.09
C SER A 300 5.08 -13.60 -25.58
N GLY A 301 6.17 -13.42 -24.84
CA GLY A 301 6.18 -13.50 -23.38
C GLY A 301 5.19 -12.51 -22.74
N ILE A 302 4.34 -13.04 -21.87
CA ILE A 302 3.45 -12.30 -21.00
C ILE A 302 3.77 -12.75 -19.58
N GLY A 303 3.90 -11.79 -18.68
CA GLY A 303 4.22 -12.03 -17.28
C GLY A 303 3.64 -10.98 -16.36
N VAL A 304 4.07 -11.06 -15.11
CA VAL A 304 3.68 -10.15 -14.04
C VAL A 304 4.91 -9.78 -13.24
N VAL A 305 5.02 -8.50 -12.90
CA VAL A 305 6.09 -8.01 -12.03
C VAL A 305 5.80 -8.48 -10.61
N ILE A 306 6.72 -9.25 -10.05
CA ILE A 306 6.69 -9.65 -8.64
C ILE A 306 7.18 -8.47 -7.81
N GLU A 307 8.40 -7.99 -8.11
CA GLU A 307 9.07 -6.92 -7.39
C GLU A 307 9.95 -6.08 -8.32
N SER A 308 10.29 -4.87 -7.90
CA SER A 308 11.26 -4.05 -8.61
C SER A 308 12.06 -3.17 -7.65
N HIS A 309 13.29 -2.86 -8.04
CA HIS A 309 14.19 -1.99 -7.29
C HIS A 309 15.15 -1.26 -8.23
N MET A 310 15.82 -0.23 -7.70
CA MET A 310 16.82 0.55 -8.45
C MET A 310 18.21 0.16 -7.98
N ASP A 311 18.97 -0.55 -8.81
CA ASP A 311 20.37 -0.87 -8.54
C ASP A 311 21.29 0.26 -9.03
N ARG A 312 22.25 0.68 -8.19
CA ARG A 312 23.19 1.77 -8.50
C ARG A 312 24.08 1.50 -9.71
N SER A 313 24.47 0.25 -9.92
CA SER A 313 25.42 -0.18 -10.94
C SER A 313 24.73 -0.71 -12.19
N ARG A 314 23.54 -1.32 -12.03
CA ARG A 314 22.83 -2.03 -13.08
C ARG A 314 21.59 -1.28 -13.62
N GLY A 315 21.11 -0.28 -12.89
CA GLY A 315 19.92 0.52 -13.24
C GLY A 315 18.63 -0.11 -12.70
N ALA A 316 17.50 0.13 -13.38
CA ALA A 316 16.22 -0.44 -12.97
C ALA A 316 16.20 -1.96 -13.19
N VAL A 317 15.87 -2.67 -12.11
CA VAL A 317 15.77 -4.13 -12.04
C VAL A 317 14.34 -4.51 -11.68
N ALA A 318 13.77 -5.48 -12.38
CA ALA A 318 12.44 -5.99 -12.10
C ALA A 318 12.44 -7.52 -12.09
N SER A 319 11.96 -8.12 -11.02
CA SER A 319 11.68 -9.55 -10.91
C SER A 319 10.30 -9.82 -11.51
N VAL A 320 10.23 -10.70 -12.49
CA VAL A 320 9.06 -10.99 -13.31
C VAL A 320 8.80 -12.48 -13.30
N LEU A 321 7.56 -12.88 -13.08
CA LEU A 321 7.10 -14.23 -13.37
C LEU A 321 6.52 -14.29 -14.78
N VAL A 322 7.09 -15.14 -15.64
CA VAL A 322 6.53 -15.39 -16.96
C VAL A 322 5.30 -16.30 -16.81
N ARG A 323 4.14 -15.87 -17.30
CA ARG A 323 2.89 -16.65 -17.24
C ARG A 323 2.65 -17.46 -18.51
N ALA A 324 2.95 -16.86 -19.66
CA ALA A 324 2.77 -17.48 -20.97
C ALA A 324 3.79 -16.95 -21.97
N GLY A 325 4.06 -17.72 -23.02
CA GLY A 325 5.07 -17.40 -24.02
C GLY A 325 6.49 -17.52 -23.50
N THR A 326 7.41 -17.08 -24.34
CA THR A 326 8.84 -17.09 -24.04
C THR A 326 9.40 -15.67 -24.07
N VAL A 327 10.26 -15.35 -23.11
CA VAL A 327 11.00 -14.08 -23.03
C VAL A 327 12.46 -14.35 -23.37
N ASN A 328 13.03 -13.55 -24.29
CA ASN A 328 14.40 -13.67 -24.72
C ASN A 328 15.24 -12.44 -24.36
N SER A 329 16.53 -12.66 -24.15
CA SER A 329 17.47 -11.56 -23.99
C SER A 329 17.53 -10.71 -25.26
N GLY A 330 17.34 -9.39 -25.11
CA GLY A 330 17.27 -8.44 -26.22
C GLY A 330 15.86 -8.07 -26.66
N ASP A 331 14.82 -8.69 -26.11
CA ASP A 331 13.43 -8.36 -26.41
C ASP A 331 13.05 -6.95 -25.95
N ILE A 332 12.08 -6.35 -26.64
CA ILE A 332 11.47 -5.08 -26.25
C ILE A 332 10.29 -5.41 -25.34
N VAL A 333 10.27 -4.79 -24.16
CA VAL A 333 9.29 -5.12 -23.13
C VAL A 333 8.63 -3.88 -22.57
N VAL A 334 7.39 -4.06 -22.12
CA VAL A 334 6.61 -3.04 -21.41
C VAL A 334 6.16 -3.63 -20.07
N ALA A 335 6.54 -2.99 -18.97
CA ALA A 335 6.16 -3.35 -17.62
C ALA A 335 5.37 -2.19 -17.01
N GLY A 336 4.06 -2.35 -16.82
CA GLY A 336 3.19 -1.25 -16.41
C GLY A 336 3.25 -0.10 -17.41
N THR A 337 3.66 1.09 -16.93
CA THR A 337 3.90 2.30 -17.77
C THR A 337 5.35 2.45 -18.21
N PHE A 338 6.24 1.54 -17.83
CA PHE A 338 7.66 1.59 -18.17
C PHE A 338 7.96 0.67 -19.35
N ARG A 339 8.99 1.01 -20.13
CA ARG A 339 9.40 0.24 -21.30
C ARG A 339 10.92 0.17 -21.40
N GLY A 340 11.42 -0.87 -22.04
CA GLY A 340 12.85 -1.06 -22.19
C GLY A 340 13.20 -2.16 -23.15
N ARG A 341 14.50 -2.33 -23.36
CA ARG A 341 15.05 -3.51 -24.03
C ARG A 341 15.80 -4.32 -22.99
N ILE A 342 15.52 -5.62 -22.94
CA ILE A 342 16.19 -6.55 -22.04
C ILE A 342 17.68 -6.57 -22.38
N LYS A 343 18.53 -6.15 -21.42
CA LYS A 343 19.98 -6.19 -21.55
C LYS A 343 20.55 -7.51 -21.04
N SER A 344 19.96 -8.04 -19.98
CA SER A 344 20.35 -9.27 -19.30
C SER A 344 19.14 -9.80 -18.54
N MET A 345 19.06 -11.12 -18.44
CA MET A 345 18.11 -11.83 -17.59
C MET A 345 18.87 -12.77 -16.66
N VAL A 346 18.40 -12.87 -15.43
CA VAL A 346 18.97 -13.74 -14.40
C VAL A 346 17.85 -14.58 -13.79
N ASN A 347 18.08 -15.86 -13.50
CA ASN A 347 17.08 -16.71 -12.85
C ASN A 347 17.09 -16.53 -11.30
N GLY A 348 16.18 -17.22 -10.60
CA GLY A 348 16.09 -17.18 -9.13
C GLY A 348 17.32 -17.70 -8.36
N PHE A 349 18.29 -18.33 -9.02
CA PHE A 349 19.56 -18.78 -8.42
C PHE A 349 20.73 -17.83 -8.71
N GLY A 350 20.51 -16.75 -9.48
CA GLY A 350 21.57 -15.81 -9.84
C GLY A 350 22.32 -16.15 -11.14
N ASP A 351 21.91 -17.19 -11.87
CA ASP A 351 22.53 -17.57 -13.14
C ASP A 351 21.94 -16.75 -14.30
N VAL A 352 22.82 -16.31 -15.21
CA VAL A 352 22.41 -15.56 -16.42
C VAL A 352 21.74 -16.51 -17.40
N VAL A 353 20.52 -16.17 -17.80
CA VAL A 353 19.71 -16.95 -18.76
C VAL A 353 19.43 -16.16 -20.04
N THR A 354 19.37 -16.85 -21.17
CA THR A 354 19.09 -16.23 -22.48
C THR A 354 17.62 -16.32 -22.89
N GLU A 355 16.92 -17.30 -22.35
CA GLU A 355 15.53 -17.64 -22.66
C GLU A 355 14.82 -18.02 -21.35
N ALA A 356 13.58 -17.59 -21.19
CA ALA A 356 12.73 -17.94 -20.06
C ALA A 356 11.31 -18.28 -20.55
N GLY A 357 10.88 -19.51 -20.24
CA GLY A 357 9.56 -20.01 -20.62
C GLY A 357 8.49 -19.75 -19.55
N PRO A 358 7.27 -20.27 -19.74
CA PRO A 358 6.18 -20.15 -18.79
C PRO A 358 6.53 -20.71 -17.40
N SER A 359 6.00 -20.07 -16.37
CA SER A 359 6.23 -20.35 -14.94
C SER A 359 7.66 -20.10 -14.45
N THR A 360 8.58 -19.58 -15.28
CA THR A 360 9.95 -19.26 -14.84
C THR A 360 10.02 -17.83 -14.25
N PRO A 361 10.54 -17.65 -13.02
CA PRO A 361 10.84 -16.34 -12.48
C PRO A 361 12.19 -15.84 -13.02
N ILE A 362 12.22 -14.60 -13.50
CA ILE A 362 13.42 -13.95 -14.03
C ILE A 362 13.57 -12.53 -13.50
N GLU A 363 14.81 -12.14 -13.22
CA GLU A 363 15.21 -10.77 -12.98
C GLU A 363 15.62 -10.13 -14.31
N VAL A 364 14.91 -9.08 -14.70
CA VAL A 364 15.06 -8.38 -15.98
C VAL A 364 15.71 -7.02 -15.77
N LEU A 365 16.74 -6.74 -16.58
CA LEU A 365 17.44 -5.45 -16.59
C LEU A 365 17.25 -4.72 -17.92
N GLY A 366 17.12 -3.40 -17.84
CA GLY A 366 17.06 -2.52 -19.02
C GLY A 366 15.75 -1.76 -19.21
N LEU A 367 14.87 -1.77 -18.21
CA LEU A 367 13.71 -0.88 -18.14
C LEU A 367 14.16 0.57 -17.89
N ASN A 368 13.37 1.52 -18.35
CA ASN A 368 13.60 2.95 -18.15
C ASN A 368 13.07 3.48 -16.79
N GLY A 369 12.61 2.59 -15.91
CA GLY A 369 12.11 2.90 -14.58
C GLY A 369 11.70 1.63 -13.84
N THR A 370 11.28 1.77 -12.58
CA THR A 370 10.88 0.67 -11.70
C THR A 370 9.37 0.48 -11.75
N PRO A 371 8.85 -0.60 -12.37
CA PRO A 371 7.41 -0.89 -12.41
C PRO A 371 6.87 -1.27 -11.02
N SER A 372 5.56 -1.17 -10.83
CA SER A 372 4.94 -1.55 -9.55
C SER A 372 4.77 -3.06 -9.45
N ALA A 373 4.75 -3.60 -8.22
CA ALA A 373 4.39 -4.99 -7.98
C ALA A 373 2.96 -5.26 -8.49
N GLY A 374 2.77 -6.38 -9.18
CA GLY A 374 1.52 -6.74 -9.86
C GLY A 374 1.31 -6.10 -11.22
N ASP A 375 2.21 -5.23 -11.70
CA ASP A 375 2.10 -4.68 -13.05
C ASP A 375 2.27 -5.77 -14.11
N GLN A 376 1.50 -5.64 -15.20
CA GLN A 376 1.60 -6.54 -16.34
C GLN A 376 2.92 -6.31 -17.11
N PHE A 377 3.57 -7.40 -17.47
CA PHE A 377 4.79 -7.45 -18.27
C PHE A 377 4.49 -8.06 -19.64
N ASP A 378 4.76 -7.34 -20.73
CA ASP A 378 4.51 -7.81 -22.08
C ASP A 378 5.74 -7.64 -22.98
N VAL A 379 6.07 -8.70 -23.71
CA VAL A 379 7.02 -8.67 -24.81
C VAL A 379 6.31 -8.16 -26.07
N VAL A 380 6.86 -7.10 -26.67
CA VAL A 380 6.31 -6.45 -27.85
C VAL A 380 7.30 -6.51 -29.01
N THR A 381 6.77 -6.44 -30.24
CA THR A 381 7.59 -6.65 -31.44
C THR A 381 8.34 -5.40 -31.88
N SER A 382 7.86 -4.21 -31.51
CA SER A 382 8.44 -2.94 -31.95
C SER A 382 8.39 -1.85 -30.89
N ASP A 383 9.34 -0.90 -30.96
CA ASP A 383 9.35 0.26 -30.05
C ASP A 383 8.12 1.16 -30.23
N ARG A 384 7.49 1.14 -31.41
CA ARG A 384 6.26 1.88 -31.67
C ARG A 384 5.08 1.28 -30.89
N GLU A 385 4.91 -0.03 -30.98
CA GLU A 385 3.90 -0.77 -30.22
C GLU A 385 4.09 -0.57 -28.70
N ALA A 386 5.34 -0.57 -28.23
CA ALA A 386 5.66 -0.26 -26.84
C ALA A 386 5.15 1.12 -26.39
N ARG A 387 5.31 2.16 -27.23
CA ARG A 387 4.82 3.53 -26.94
C ARG A 387 3.30 3.60 -26.90
N ASP A 388 2.67 2.98 -27.89
CA ASP A 388 1.21 2.99 -28.01
C ASP A 388 0.56 2.27 -26.80
N LEU A 389 1.18 1.18 -26.33
CA LEU A 389 0.73 0.47 -25.12
C LEU A 389 0.91 1.31 -23.84
N VAL A 390 2.07 1.93 -23.66
CA VAL A 390 2.35 2.78 -22.48
C VAL A 390 1.39 3.97 -22.41
N THR A 391 1.20 4.70 -23.51
CA THR A 391 0.28 5.86 -23.56
C THR A 391 -1.16 5.46 -23.23
N THR A 392 -1.59 4.28 -23.70
CA THR A 392 -2.90 3.73 -23.36
C THR A 392 -3.03 3.45 -21.86
N ARG A 393 -1.99 2.85 -21.23
CA ARG A 393 -1.96 2.56 -19.79
C ARG A 393 -1.91 3.81 -18.93
N GLU A 394 -1.11 4.82 -19.32
CA GLU A 394 -1.04 6.11 -18.62
C GLU A 394 -2.40 6.81 -18.60
N ARG A 395 -3.12 6.80 -19.72
CA ARG A 395 -4.48 7.37 -19.79
C ARG A 395 -5.45 6.67 -18.85
N LEU A 396 -5.41 5.33 -18.77
CA LEU A 396 -6.24 4.54 -17.86
C LEU A 396 -5.88 4.80 -16.39
N ALA A 397 -4.59 4.92 -16.08
CA ALA A 397 -4.11 5.24 -14.73
C ALA A 397 -4.51 6.67 -14.30
N GLY A 398 -4.47 7.64 -15.23
CA GLY A 398 -4.90 9.02 -15.01
C GLY A 398 -6.38 9.12 -14.62
N LYS A 399 -7.27 8.44 -15.35
CA LYS A 399 -8.72 8.43 -15.05
C LYS A 399 -9.02 7.85 -13.65
N ARG A 400 -8.27 6.84 -13.19
CA ARG A 400 -8.42 6.25 -11.84
C ARG A 400 -7.95 7.19 -10.71
N LYS A 401 -6.96 8.06 -10.96
CA LYS A 401 -6.49 9.07 -9.99
C LYS A 401 -7.50 10.20 -9.82
N GLU A 402 -8.15 10.64 -10.90
CA GLU A 402 -9.19 11.67 -10.85
C GLU A 402 -10.43 11.21 -10.07
N THR A 403 -10.77 9.92 -10.11
CA THR A 403 -11.90 9.38 -9.32
C THR A 403 -11.62 9.32 -7.82
N ARG A 404 -10.35 9.15 -7.40
CA ARG A 404 -9.94 9.17 -5.98
C ARG A 404 -9.82 10.59 -5.41
N ALA A 405 -9.50 11.58 -6.24
CA ALA A 405 -9.43 12.98 -5.81
C ALA A 405 -10.80 13.56 -5.40
N ALA A 406 -11.90 12.94 -5.83
CA ALA A 406 -13.26 13.38 -5.51
C ALA A 406 -13.75 13.00 -4.08
N THR A 407 -12.99 12.22 -3.29
CA THR A 407 -13.49 11.63 -2.03
C THR A 407 -13.08 12.38 -0.75
N THR A 408 -12.33 13.48 -0.80
CA THR A 408 -11.62 13.97 0.40
C THR A 408 -12.17 15.24 1.04
N MET A 409 -13.46 15.57 0.87
CA MET A 409 -14.07 16.63 1.68
C MET A 409 -14.13 16.26 3.18
N ALA A 410 -14.23 14.96 3.48
CA ALA A 410 -14.08 14.43 4.84
C ALA A 410 -12.65 14.57 5.39
N GLU A 411 -11.65 14.41 4.54
CA GLU A 411 -10.23 14.54 4.90
C GLU A 411 -9.84 16.01 5.11
N VAL A 412 -10.40 16.92 4.32
CA VAL A 412 -10.28 18.37 4.50
C VAL A 412 -10.99 18.81 5.79
N MET A 413 -12.17 18.27 6.11
CA MET A 413 -12.84 18.54 7.40
C MET A 413 -12.04 18.05 8.61
N ARG A 414 -11.36 16.89 8.49
CA ARG A 414 -10.46 16.36 9.53
C ARG A 414 -9.25 17.29 9.75
N ARG A 415 -8.68 17.86 8.67
CA ARG A 415 -7.58 18.85 8.75
C ARG A 415 -7.96 20.15 9.47
N VAL A 416 -9.23 20.56 9.42
CA VAL A 416 -9.70 21.79 10.07
C VAL A 416 -10.02 21.58 11.56
N GLN A 417 -10.30 20.35 11.99
CA GLN A 417 -10.69 20.04 13.38
C GLN A 417 -9.52 19.78 14.35
N GLN A 418 -8.31 19.52 13.86
CA GLN A 418 -7.15 19.14 14.71
C GLN A 418 -6.18 20.32 14.95
N SER A 419 -6.67 21.46 15.44
CA SER A 419 -5.82 22.63 15.75
C SER A 419 -5.02 22.50 17.07
N GLY A 420 -4.47 21.32 17.34
CA GLY A 420 -3.76 21.01 18.58
C GLY A 420 -2.86 19.77 18.57
N SER A 421 -2.87 18.95 17.51
CA SER A 421 -1.96 17.81 17.37
C SER A 421 -0.58 18.28 16.88
N LYS A 422 0.49 17.71 17.42
CA LYS A 422 1.85 17.95 16.91
C LYS A 422 2.07 17.11 15.65
N ASP A 423 2.70 17.69 14.64
CA ASP A 423 3.03 16.97 13.41
C ASP A 423 4.48 16.46 13.51
N LEU A 424 4.67 15.16 13.27
CA LEU A 424 5.98 14.56 13.01
C LEU A 424 6.11 14.31 11.52
N ASN A 425 6.93 15.10 10.84
CA ASN A 425 7.19 14.93 9.42
C ASN A 425 8.27 13.88 9.19
N VAL A 426 8.03 12.95 8.26
CA VAL A 426 8.93 11.85 7.95
C VAL A 426 9.18 11.79 6.44
N VAL A 427 10.44 11.66 6.03
CA VAL A 427 10.84 11.32 4.67
C VAL A 427 11.30 9.86 4.66
N VAL A 428 10.64 9.03 3.84
CA VAL A 428 10.90 7.59 3.77
C VAL A 428 11.63 7.25 2.48
N LYS A 429 12.73 6.51 2.57
CA LYS A 429 13.39 5.88 1.44
C LYS A 429 13.46 4.38 1.62
N THR A 430 13.06 3.62 0.62
CA THR A 430 13.11 2.15 0.67
C THR A 430 14.13 1.59 -0.33
N GLY A 431 14.70 0.42 -0.07
CA GLY A 431 15.52 -0.28 -1.06
C GLY A 431 14.68 -0.70 -2.28
N ASN A 432 13.53 -1.28 -2.00
CA ASN A 432 12.63 -1.87 -3.00
C ASN A 432 11.34 -1.05 -3.15
N HIS A 433 10.77 -1.03 -4.37
CA HIS A 433 9.54 -0.30 -4.64
C HIS A 433 8.32 -0.94 -3.95
N GLY A 434 8.29 -2.28 -3.85
CA GLY A 434 7.21 -3.01 -3.18
C GLY A 434 7.07 -2.67 -1.68
N SER A 435 8.17 -2.26 -1.06
CA SER A 435 8.20 -1.88 0.36
C SER A 435 7.72 -0.45 0.63
N ILE A 436 7.57 0.41 -0.39
CA ILE A 436 7.16 1.81 -0.21
C ILE A 436 5.80 1.89 0.47
N ASP A 437 4.77 1.28 -0.13
CA ASP A 437 3.40 1.33 0.38
C ASP A 437 3.29 0.70 1.78
N ALA A 438 4.03 -0.39 2.00
CA ALA A 438 4.04 -1.11 3.27
C ALA A 438 4.67 -0.28 4.40
N VAL A 439 5.86 0.27 4.17
CA VAL A 439 6.56 1.11 5.15
C VAL A 439 5.81 2.40 5.38
N GLN A 440 5.29 3.04 4.33
CA GLN A 440 4.48 4.26 4.45
C GLN A 440 3.26 4.02 5.34
N ARG A 441 2.47 2.97 5.08
CA ARG A 441 1.30 2.67 5.91
C ARG A 441 1.68 2.34 7.34
N ALA A 442 2.75 1.59 7.55
CA ALA A 442 3.21 1.24 8.90
C ALA A 442 3.64 2.48 9.70
N VAL A 443 4.36 3.41 9.06
CA VAL A 443 4.76 4.69 9.65
C VAL A 443 3.54 5.57 9.93
N GLU A 444 2.57 5.64 9.01
CA GLU A 444 1.34 6.41 9.19
C GLU A 444 0.45 5.84 10.31
N GLN A 445 0.46 4.52 10.53
CA GLN A 445 -0.28 3.84 11.62
C GLN A 445 0.20 4.21 13.02
N VAL A 446 1.41 4.74 13.17
CA VAL A 446 1.92 5.29 14.44
C VAL A 446 1.15 6.55 14.87
N SER A 447 0.45 7.20 13.94
CA SER A 447 -0.33 8.41 14.23
C SER A 447 -1.42 8.16 15.27
N ASN A 448 -1.54 9.10 16.21
CA ASN A 448 -2.60 9.11 17.22
C ASN A 448 -3.25 10.51 17.31
N ASP A 449 -4.15 10.70 18.26
CA ASP A 449 -4.87 11.97 18.42
C ASP A 449 -3.98 13.13 18.90
N GLU A 450 -2.85 12.84 19.54
CA GLU A 450 -1.91 13.83 20.09
C GLU A 450 -0.75 14.16 19.11
N VAL A 451 -0.26 13.16 18.36
CA VAL A 451 0.81 13.28 17.37
C VAL A 451 0.38 12.67 16.04
N GLN A 452 0.41 13.49 14.99
CA GLN A 452 0.13 13.10 13.62
C GLN A 452 1.46 12.83 12.89
N VAL A 453 1.69 11.60 12.45
CA VAL A 453 2.87 11.24 11.66
C VAL A 453 2.54 11.44 10.19
N LYS A 454 3.29 12.30 9.51
CA LYS A 454 3.07 12.69 8.11
C LYS A 454 4.25 12.28 7.24
N VAL A 455 4.01 11.36 6.32
CA VAL A 455 5.02 11.00 5.31
C VAL A 455 4.98 12.04 4.18
N LEU A 456 6.02 12.87 4.10
CA LEU A 456 6.11 13.95 3.10
C LEU A 456 6.51 13.43 1.72
N SER A 457 7.35 12.40 1.71
CA SER A 457 7.85 11.76 0.50
C SER A 457 8.23 10.33 0.83
N ALA A 458 7.81 9.41 -0.04
CA ALA A 458 8.17 8.00 0.01
C ALA A 458 8.62 7.58 -1.38
N ALA A 459 9.86 7.08 -1.51
CA ALA A 459 10.40 6.64 -2.78
C ALA A 459 11.40 5.50 -2.60
N SER A 460 11.62 4.71 -3.65
CA SER A 460 12.67 3.69 -3.67
C SER A 460 14.02 4.28 -4.10
N GLY A 461 15.11 3.70 -3.60
CA GLY A 461 16.48 4.05 -3.90
C GLY A 461 17.26 4.63 -2.72
N ALA A 462 18.51 4.99 -2.96
CA ALA A 462 19.41 5.54 -1.96
C ALA A 462 18.97 6.94 -1.48
N ILE A 463 19.28 7.26 -0.22
CA ILE A 463 19.08 8.60 0.34
C ILE A 463 20.08 9.57 -0.28
N ASN A 464 19.58 10.61 -0.95
CA ASN A 464 20.37 11.59 -1.69
C ASN A 464 20.28 13.00 -1.09
N GLU A 465 21.01 13.96 -1.65
CA GLU A 465 21.05 15.35 -1.15
C GLU A 465 19.69 16.08 -1.22
N SER A 466 18.85 15.74 -2.21
CA SER A 466 17.51 16.34 -2.36
C SER A 466 16.57 15.90 -1.24
N ASP A 467 16.70 14.66 -0.77
CA ASP A 467 15.93 14.13 0.36
C ASP A 467 16.28 14.88 1.66
N ILE A 468 17.57 15.16 1.86
CA ILE A 468 18.06 15.94 3.01
C ILE A 468 17.58 17.39 2.94
N LEU A 469 17.57 17.99 1.74
CA LEU A 469 17.10 19.36 1.55
C LEU A 469 15.59 19.48 1.85
N LEU A 470 14.79 18.52 1.38
CA LEU A 470 13.36 18.45 1.67
C LEU A 470 13.11 18.33 3.18
N ALA A 471 13.90 17.48 3.84
CA ALA A 471 13.84 17.28 5.27
C ALA A 471 14.23 18.54 6.06
N SER A 472 15.27 19.28 5.63
CA SER A 472 15.67 20.57 6.23
C SER A 472 14.55 21.60 6.11
N ALA A 473 13.98 21.72 4.91
CA ALA A 473 12.94 22.72 4.64
C ALA A 473 11.63 22.47 5.40
N SER A 474 11.37 21.22 5.82
CA SER A 474 10.09 20.80 6.40
C SER A 474 10.20 20.29 7.84
N ASP A 475 11.38 20.43 8.46
CA ASP A 475 11.71 19.87 9.79
C ASP A 475 11.31 18.39 9.91
N ALA A 476 11.75 17.59 8.94
CA ALA A 476 11.40 16.18 8.85
C ALA A 476 12.58 15.26 9.23
N MET A 477 12.28 14.14 9.87
CA MET A 477 13.27 13.08 10.06
C MET A 477 13.40 12.24 8.78
N VAL A 478 14.60 11.75 8.49
CA VAL A 478 14.86 10.91 7.31
C VAL A 478 15.08 9.47 7.76
N VAL A 479 14.20 8.58 7.32
CA VAL A 479 14.28 7.14 7.58
C VAL A 479 14.50 6.36 6.29
N GLY A 480 15.46 5.44 6.33
CA GLY A 480 15.75 4.50 5.27
C GLY A 480 15.39 3.08 5.69
N PHE A 481 14.66 2.35 4.86
CA PHE A 481 14.39 0.93 5.01
C PHE A 481 15.12 0.15 3.91
N GLU A 482 16.02 -0.78 4.28
CA GLU A 482 16.81 -1.59 3.33
C GLU A 482 17.53 -0.76 2.27
N THR A 483 17.97 0.45 2.63
CA THR A 483 18.59 1.40 1.70
C THR A 483 19.87 1.98 2.28
N THR A 484 20.69 2.52 1.39
CA THR A 484 21.98 3.12 1.75
C THR A 484 21.96 4.63 1.58
N VAL A 485 22.84 5.30 2.32
CA VAL A 485 22.99 6.76 2.27
C VAL A 485 24.13 7.13 1.33
N GLU A 486 23.91 8.08 0.43
CA GLU A 486 24.99 8.60 -0.43
C GLU A 486 25.97 9.48 0.36
N SER A 487 27.22 9.52 -0.10
CA SER A 487 28.26 10.32 0.54
C SER A 487 27.98 11.83 0.50
N GLY A 488 27.28 12.30 -0.56
CA GLY A 488 26.73 13.65 -0.65
C GLY A 488 25.70 13.93 0.44
N ALA A 489 24.67 13.09 0.53
CA ALA A 489 23.61 13.19 1.54
C ALA A 489 24.15 13.19 2.97
N ARG A 490 25.12 12.32 3.29
CA ARG A 490 25.73 12.26 4.63
C ARG A 490 26.45 13.55 5.00
N ARG A 491 27.16 14.18 4.06
CA ARG A 491 27.81 15.48 4.30
C ARG A 491 26.79 16.59 4.49
N GLN A 492 25.75 16.62 3.65
CA GLN A 492 24.69 17.61 3.76
C GLN A 492 23.92 17.50 5.08
N ALA A 493 23.63 16.27 5.52
CA ALA A 493 22.91 16.04 6.78
C ALA A 493 23.70 16.54 8.00
N ILE A 494 25.03 16.39 8.01
CA ILE A 494 25.89 16.96 9.06
C ILE A 494 25.86 18.50 9.04
N ALA A 495 25.83 19.10 7.85
CA ALA A 495 25.81 20.56 7.69
C ALA A 495 24.46 21.17 8.12
N GLU A 496 23.35 20.50 7.80
CA GLU A 496 21.98 20.93 8.11
C GLU A 496 21.50 20.48 9.51
N GLY A 497 22.24 19.57 10.17
CA GLY A 497 21.87 19.03 11.48
C GLY A 497 20.76 17.97 11.45
N ILE A 498 20.56 17.30 10.32
CA ILE A 498 19.50 16.29 10.13
C ILE A 498 20.01 14.90 10.47
N ALA A 499 19.28 14.19 11.33
CA ALA A 499 19.56 12.80 11.63
C ALA A 499 19.04 11.90 10.48
N ILE A 500 19.94 11.10 9.91
CA ILE A 500 19.58 10.02 8.99
C ILE A 500 19.60 8.72 9.77
N ARG A 501 18.50 7.98 9.75
CA ARG A 501 18.40 6.64 10.34
C ARG A 501 18.13 5.62 9.25
N THR A 502 18.85 4.51 9.26
CA THR A 502 18.65 3.42 8.31
C THR A 502 18.46 2.13 9.07
N TYR A 503 17.44 1.36 8.68
CA TYR A 503 17.09 0.09 9.29
C TYR A 503 16.88 -0.96 8.22
N ASP A 504 17.30 -2.18 8.51
CA ASP A 504 17.03 -3.34 7.67
C ASP A 504 15.75 -4.05 8.12
N ILE A 505 15.29 -3.83 9.36
CA ILE A 505 14.09 -4.46 9.94
C ILE A 505 13.01 -3.39 10.17
N ILE A 506 11.80 -3.64 9.68
CA ILE A 506 10.71 -2.66 9.69
C ILE A 506 10.27 -2.28 11.11
N TYR A 507 10.29 -3.22 12.07
CA TYR A 507 9.96 -2.95 13.46
C TYR A 507 10.88 -1.92 14.11
N ASN A 508 12.19 -2.03 13.90
CA ASN A 508 13.15 -1.08 14.44
C ASN A 508 12.92 0.34 13.88
N LEU A 509 12.46 0.42 12.63
CA LEU A 509 12.08 1.69 12.02
C LEU A 509 10.81 2.25 12.67
N ILE A 510 9.78 1.42 12.85
CA ILE A 510 8.52 1.82 13.50
C ILE A 510 8.80 2.27 14.94
N ASP A 511 9.60 1.52 15.69
CA ASP A 511 9.98 1.84 17.06
C ASP A 511 10.71 3.19 17.17
N GLU A 512 11.62 3.49 16.25
CA GLU A 512 12.29 4.81 16.22
C GLU A 512 11.28 5.94 15.92
N VAL A 513 10.35 5.71 14.99
CA VAL A 513 9.29 6.71 14.68
C VAL A 513 8.37 6.90 15.89
N GLU A 514 8.01 5.82 16.59
CA GLU A 514 7.26 5.89 17.85
C GLU A 514 8.03 6.66 18.93
N GLU A 515 9.33 6.40 19.09
CA GLU A 515 10.16 7.10 20.07
C GLU A 515 10.29 8.59 19.73
N ALA A 516 10.46 8.93 18.45
CA ALA A 516 10.46 10.30 17.97
C ALA A 516 9.10 10.99 18.23
N ALA A 517 7.99 10.29 17.99
CA ALA A 517 6.65 10.78 18.28
C ALA A 517 6.44 11.03 19.78
N ARG A 518 6.89 10.10 20.64
CA ARG A 518 6.84 10.28 22.11
C ARG A 518 7.73 11.44 22.57
N GLY A 519 8.88 11.64 21.95
CA GLY A 519 9.79 12.75 22.24
C GLY A 519 9.18 14.15 22.01
N LEU A 520 8.15 14.24 21.14
CA LEU A 520 7.40 15.48 20.92
C LEU A 520 6.33 15.73 21.99
N LEU A 521 5.95 14.73 22.79
CA LEU A 521 4.92 14.87 23.83
C LEU A 521 5.47 15.63 25.04
N GLU A 522 4.61 16.45 25.64
CA GLU A 522 4.95 17.13 26.88
C GLU A 522 4.97 16.13 28.05
N PRO A 523 5.93 16.23 28.99
CA PRO A 523 5.98 15.36 30.15
C PRO A 523 4.71 15.44 31.00
N GLU A 524 4.22 14.30 31.47
CA GLU A 524 3.09 14.26 32.38
C GLU A 524 3.47 14.81 33.75
N ARG A 525 2.68 15.78 34.22
CA ARG A 525 2.78 16.32 35.57
C ARG A 525 1.78 15.62 36.47
N LYS A 526 2.26 14.70 37.31
CA LYS A 526 1.43 14.03 38.30
C LYS A 526 1.64 14.65 39.68
N THR A 527 0.55 15.07 40.29
CA THR A 527 0.55 15.50 41.70
C THR A 527 0.55 14.27 42.59
N VAL A 528 1.58 14.12 43.42
CA VAL A 528 1.69 13.04 44.41
C VAL A 528 1.60 13.65 45.80
N ILE A 529 0.56 13.27 46.55
CA ILE A 529 0.39 13.69 47.94
C ILE A 529 1.48 13.02 48.78
N THR A 530 2.22 13.82 49.56
CA THR A 530 3.34 13.37 50.39
C THR A 530 2.96 13.22 51.86
N GLY A 531 1.94 13.95 52.33
CA GLY A 531 1.43 13.81 53.68
C GLY A 531 0.39 14.86 54.05
N HIS A 532 -0.17 14.68 55.24
CA HIS A 532 -1.20 15.53 55.82
C HIS A 532 -0.75 16.01 57.20
N ALA A 533 -1.16 17.23 57.58
CA ALA A 533 -0.94 17.78 58.90
C ALA A 533 -2.14 18.60 59.37
N SER A 534 -2.41 18.57 60.67
CA SER A 534 -3.46 19.39 61.29
C SER A 534 -2.84 20.61 61.97
N ILE A 535 -3.42 21.80 61.76
CA ILE A 535 -3.02 23.01 62.48
C ILE A 535 -3.58 22.94 63.91
N LEU A 536 -2.69 23.01 64.89
CA LEU A 536 -3.02 23.00 66.32
C LEU A 536 -3.10 24.43 66.87
N GLU A 537 -2.18 25.29 66.47
CA GLU A 537 -2.08 26.64 66.98
C GLU A 537 -1.50 27.58 65.92
N VAL A 538 -1.86 28.85 65.96
CA VAL A 538 -1.39 29.86 64.99
C VAL A 538 -0.59 30.91 65.73
N PHE A 539 0.67 31.08 65.34
CA PHE A 539 1.59 32.03 65.97
C PHE A 539 1.72 33.29 65.10
N PRO A 540 1.52 34.49 65.66
CA PRO A 540 1.80 35.72 64.93
C PRO A 540 3.31 35.88 64.71
N HIS A 541 3.72 36.19 63.48
CA HIS A 541 5.11 36.44 63.10
C HIS A 541 5.24 37.81 62.42
N GLY A 542 5.91 38.76 63.08
CA GLY A 542 6.03 40.13 62.56
C GLY A 542 4.70 40.91 62.61
N ARG A 543 4.50 41.85 61.66
CA ARG A 543 3.31 42.74 61.62
C ARG A 543 2.13 42.19 60.80
N ARG A 544 2.36 41.24 59.88
CA ARG A 544 1.34 40.71 58.96
C ARG A 544 1.45 39.21 58.64
N GLU A 545 2.50 38.53 59.08
CA GLU A 545 2.69 37.10 58.78
C GLU A 545 2.20 36.25 59.96
N GLN A 546 1.78 35.03 59.66
CA GLN A 546 1.38 34.04 60.65
C GLN A 546 2.13 32.73 60.35
N ILE A 547 2.49 32.02 61.41
CA ILE A 547 3.11 30.69 61.34
C ILE A 547 2.08 29.68 61.84
N ALA A 548 1.78 28.68 61.02
CA ALA A 548 0.95 27.56 61.42
C ALA A 548 1.78 26.57 62.26
N GLY A 549 1.46 26.46 63.54
CA GLY A 549 1.89 25.37 64.41
C GLY A 549 1.07 24.13 64.11
N LEU A 550 1.72 23.12 63.54
CA LEU A 550 1.07 21.92 63.04
C LEU A 550 1.64 20.66 63.68
N ARG A 551 0.86 19.58 63.54
CA ARG A 551 1.33 18.21 63.77
C ARG A 551 1.04 17.37 62.53
N VAL A 552 2.05 16.65 62.06
CA VAL A 552 1.91 15.75 60.92
C VAL A 552 1.04 14.56 61.35
N THR A 553 -0.06 14.35 60.63
CA THR A 553 -1.02 13.27 60.90
C THR A 553 -0.70 12.02 60.09
N ASP A 554 -0.20 12.21 58.85
CA ASP A 554 0.22 11.12 57.99
C ASP A 554 1.29 11.57 56.99
N GLY A 555 2.14 10.63 56.57
CA GLY A 555 3.18 10.88 55.58
C GLY A 555 4.33 11.78 56.07
N VAL A 556 4.93 12.52 55.12
CA VAL A 556 6.08 13.38 55.34
C VAL A 556 5.87 14.71 54.63
N LEU A 557 5.98 15.82 55.37
CA LEU A 557 5.96 17.16 54.79
C LEU A 557 7.38 17.53 54.35
N LYS A 558 7.57 17.81 53.06
CA LYS A 558 8.88 18.25 52.54
C LYS A 558 8.85 19.73 52.21
N ARG A 559 9.87 20.48 52.64
CA ARG A 559 9.98 21.92 52.39
C ARG A 559 10.03 22.30 50.90
N ALA A 560 10.55 21.41 50.05
CA ALA A 560 10.62 21.65 48.60
C ALA A 560 9.27 21.43 47.88
N GLY A 561 8.26 20.90 48.58
CA GLY A 561 6.93 20.64 48.02
C GLY A 561 6.01 21.86 48.05
N ARG A 562 4.77 21.65 47.62
CA ARG A 562 3.65 22.59 47.74
C ARG A 562 2.66 22.09 48.79
N MET A 563 1.82 23.00 49.28
CA MET A 563 0.80 22.70 50.27
C MET A 563 -0.53 23.33 49.90
N ARG A 564 -1.60 22.57 50.14
CA ARG A 564 -2.99 23.03 50.13
C ARG A 564 -3.50 23.19 51.54
N VAL A 565 -4.25 24.26 51.78
CA VAL A 565 -4.97 24.51 53.02
C VAL A 565 -6.42 24.09 52.81
N ILE A 566 -6.88 23.12 53.60
CA ILE A 566 -8.22 22.56 53.53
C ILE A 566 -8.96 22.90 54.83
N ARG A 567 -10.14 23.51 54.71
CA ARG A 567 -11.01 23.83 55.85
C ARG A 567 -12.41 23.29 55.56
N ASP A 568 -12.94 22.51 56.49
CA ASP A 568 -14.26 21.87 56.36
C ASP A 568 -14.45 21.04 55.06
N GLY A 569 -13.34 20.60 54.45
CA GLY A 569 -13.32 19.82 53.20
C GLY A 569 -13.07 20.64 51.94
N ASP A 570 -13.10 21.98 52.02
CA ASP A 570 -12.86 22.87 50.88
C ASP A 570 -11.41 23.37 50.82
N GLU A 571 -10.83 23.41 49.62
CA GLU A 571 -9.50 23.97 49.37
C GLU A 571 -9.58 25.51 49.41
N ILE A 572 -8.97 26.11 50.45
CA ILE A 572 -8.93 27.56 50.63
C ILE A 572 -7.75 28.17 49.87
N PHE A 573 -6.61 27.49 49.84
CA PHE A 573 -5.38 28.04 49.27
C PHE A 573 -4.41 26.95 48.82
N ASP A 574 -3.65 27.23 47.76
CA ASP A 574 -2.55 26.40 47.27
C ASP A 574 -1.30 27.28 47.08
N GLY A 575 -0.20 26.92 47.75
CA GLY A 575 1.04 27.68 47.66
C GLY A 575 2.31 26.85 47.92
N ALA A 576 3.45 27.47 47.67
CA ALA A 576 4.76 26.91 48.00
C ALA A 576 5.10 27.15 49.47
N ILE A 577 5.86 26.23 50.08
CA ILE A 577 6.31 26.38 51.47
C ILE A 577 7.52 27.30 51.53
N THR A 578 7.42 28.44 52.21
CA THR A 578 8.53 29.40 52.35
C THR A 578 9.47 29.00 53.48
N SER A 579 8.90 28.59 54.62
CA SER A 579 9.65 28.22 55.82
C SER A 579 9.02 27.00 56.50
N MET A 580 9.88 26.09 56.95
CA MET A 580 9.54 24.93 57.76
C MET A 580 10.55 24.81 58.88
N ARG A 581 10.07 24.72 60.12
CA ARG A 581 10.90 24.66 61.32
C ARG A 581 10.37 23.64 62.32
N HIS A 582 11.28 22.97 63.02
CA HIS A 582 10.98 22.21 64.23
C HIS A 582 11.62 22.96 65.40
N LEU A 583 10.82 23.44 66.34
CA LEU A 583 11.28 24.32 67.43
C LEU A 583 12.01 25.56 66.88
N LYS A 584 13.35 25.60 67.01
CA LYS A 584 14.18 26.73 66.53
C LYS A 584 14.91 26.43 65.22
N ASP A 585 14.99 25.17 64.82
CA ASP A 585 15.83 24.70 63.72
C ASP A 585 15.03 24.64 62.41
N SER A 586 15.66 25.09 61.31
CA SER A 586 15.06 24.93 59.99
C SER A 586 15.27 23.50 59.51
N VAL A 587 14.17 22.82 59.22
CA VAL A 587 14.17 21.42 58.80
C VAL A 587 13.80 21.29 57.33
N ARG A 588 14.31 20.23 56.68
CA ARG A 588 13.99 19.91 55.28
C ARG A 588 12.70 19.11 55.17
N GLU A 589 12.39 18.34 56.19
CA GLU A 589 11.21 17.48 56.26
C GLU A 589 10.69 17.35 57.70
N LEU A 590 9.38 17.14 57.82
CA LEU A 590 8.70 16.78 59.07
C LEU A 590 8.00 15.44 58.84
N THR A 591 8.32 14.45 59.66
CA THR A 591 7.77 13.10 59.57
C THR A 591 6.52 12.94 60.44
N ASN A 592 5.80 11.83 60.26
CA ASN A 592 4.57 11.55 60.99
C ASN A 592 4.73 11.68 62.52
N ASN A 593 3.73 12.25 63.19
CA ASN A 593 3.67 12.60 64.61
C ASN A 593 4.68 13.66 65.10
N PHE A 594 5.47 14.28 64.21
CA PHE A 594 6.27 15.43 64.59
C PHE A 594 5.44 16.72 64.55
N GLU A 595 5.75 17.62 65.48
CA GLU A 595 5.20 18.98 65.51
C GLU A 595 6.15 19.94 64.81
N GLY A 596 5.64 21.01 64.21
CA GLY A 596 6.47 21.98 63.53
C GLY A 596 5.74 23.27 63.22
N GLY A 597 6.48 24.27 62.77
CA GLY A 597 5.97 25.53 62.24
C GLY A 597 6.15 25.57 60.74
N VAL A 598 5.07 25.84 60.00
CA VAL A 598 5.11 26.05 58.55
C VAL A 598 4.55 27.42 58.18
N MET A 599 5.12 28.00 57.12
CA MET A 599 4.64 29.20 56.47
C MET A 599 4.51 28.92 54.97
N ILE A 600 3.36 29.25 54.40
CA ILE A 600 3.04 29.14 52.98
C ILE A 600 3.14 30.54 52.35
N ASP A 601 3.69 30.61 51.15
CA ASP A 601 3.83 31.87 50.40
C ASP A 601 2.46 32.49 50.12
N GLY A 602 2.30 33.77 50.46
CA GLY A 602 1.07 34.52 50.20
C GLY A 602 -0.16 34.18 51.05
N PHE A 603 -0.06 33.25 52.03
CA PHE A 603 -1.18 32.88 52.90
C PHE A 603 -0.94 33.19 54.37
N HIS A 604 -1.91 33.88 54.98
CA HIS A 604 -1.80 34.42 56.34
C HIS A 604 -3.04 34.22 57.21
N GLU A 605 -4.07 33.50 56.74
CA GLU A 605 -5.36 33.34 57.45
C GLU A 605 -5.55 31.89 57.96
N TYR A 606 -4.56 31.38 58.68
CA TYR A 606 -4.62 30.04 59.28
C TYR A 606 -5.65 30.01 60.43
N GLN A 607 -6.38 28.91 60.55
CA GLN A 607 -7.25 28.64 61.70
C GLN A 607 -6.88 27.32 62.35
N THR A 608 -7.05 27.25 63.68
CA THR A 608 -6.92 25.99 64.41
C THR A 608 -7.99 25.01 63.91
N GLY A 609 -7.55 23.81 63.51
CA GLY A 609 -8.42 22.79 62.92
C GLY A 609 -8.30 22.64 61.40
N ASP A 610 -7.65 23.58 60.69
CA ASP A 610 -7.37 23.43 59.26
C ASP A 610 -6.44 22.22 59.01
N VAL A 611 -6.63 21.55 57.87
CA VAL A 611 -5.79 20.45 57.39
C VAL A 611 -4.89 20.96 56.28
N LEU A 612 -3.59 20.73 56.41
CA LEU A 612 -2.58 21.02 55.39
C LEU A 612 -2.25 19.73 54.64
N GLU A 613 -2.52 19.71 53.35
CA GLU A 613 -2.15 18.61 52.45
C GLU A 613 -0.89 18.99 51.66
N ALA A 614 0.21 18.30 51.91
CA ALA A 614 1.45 18.49 51.17
C ALA A 614 1.50 17.58 49.95
N TYR A 615 1.98 18.12 48.83
CA TYR A 615 2.16 17.36 47.60
C TYR A 615 3.42 17.80 46.84
N GLU A 616 3.92 16.90 46.00
CA GLU A 616 5.00 17.17 45.05
C GLU A 616 4.49 16.97 43.62
N ILE A 617 4.95 17.82 42.71
CA ILE A 617 4.69 17.64 41.28
C ILE A 617 5.82 16.76 40.73
N GLN A 618 5.52 15.50 40.46
CA GLN A 618 6.44 14.63 39.75
C GLN A 618 6.26 14.82 38.25
N VAL A 619 7.37 15.13 37.58
CA VAL A 619 7.44 15.19 36.13
C VAL A 619 7.89 13.82 35.65
N THR A 620 7.00 13.08 35.02
CA THR A 620 7.31 11.76 34.44
C THR A 620 7.38 11.94 32.92
N ARG A 621 8.46 11.46 32.30
CA ARG A 621 8.47 11.33 30.84
C ARG A 621 7.48 10.23 30.47
N ARG A 622 6.60 10.54 29.50
CA ARG A 622 5.65 9.57 28.96
C ARG A 622 6.37 8.54 28.10
#